data_AF-M7U299-F1
#
_entry.id   AF-M7U299-F1
#
_cell.length_a   1.000
_cell.length_b   1.000
_cell.length_c   1.000
_cell.angle_alpha   90.00
_cell.angle_beta   90.00
_cell.angle_gamma   90.00
#
_symmetry.space_group_name_H-M   'P 1'
#
loop_
_entity.id
_entity.type
_entity.pdbx_description
1 polymer ?
#
loop_
_entity_poly.entity_id
_entity_poly.type
_entity_poly.pdbx_seq_one_letter_code
_entity_poly.pdbx_strand_id
1 'polypeptide(L)'
;MKFEVLFLCLVSIPTVLAETNDSIISTVRERDTFSGYAPTTSDCPSSDRPVLRDSLSTSSQELSWLKKRRANTVPALREFLGRLNITGFNSNSYIDNARNTSQLSNIAIAVSGGGYRALMNGAGAIAAFDNRTLGSIASGHLGGLLQSTTYLAGLSGGGWLLSSLYGNEFPTVEEILSNERANPLWQFQNPIWIGPDLGDTGTSNAEAYFEALLNQVQSKADAGFNTSMTDLWGRAIAYQLLNTTNIDNSHTFSSIQTSTKFASGTIPMPILVADGRKDGQTVFSSKDTTNYEFNPWEMGSFDDIGFAPLKYVGSDFNGGKIAADKKCVTGYDQLSFVFGTSSSLFNQFVLQIKDTNMVPDMLKGFITNMLKEVGDDDNDIADWTPNPFYGWKSSTNPSAKSKRLTLVDGGEDLQNIPFTPLIQAVRGVDVIFAVDSSADTLSPRGMNWPNGTAIVATYERSLAQDNGTTFPSIPDINTIVNLVQHP
;
A
#
# COMPACT_ATOMS: atom_id res chain seq x y z
N MET A 1 6.34 25.31 -29.20
CA MET A 1 5.04 24.70 -28.88
C MET A 1 5.29 23.70 -27.76
N LYS A 2 5.01 24.10 -26.51
CA LYS A 2 5.08 23.20 -25.36
C LYS A 2 3.73 22.48 -25.29
N PHE A 3 3.75 21.15 -25.38
CA PHE A 3 2.58 20.33 -25.08
C PHE A 3 2.58 20.11 -23.57
N GLU A 4 1.74 20.85 -22.86
CA GLU A 4 1.34 20.54 -21.49
C GLU A 4 0.23 19.48 -21.59
N VAL A 5 0.55 18.24 -21.22
CA VAL A 5 -0.46 17.18 -21.04
C VAL A 5 -0.87 17.23 -19.57
N LEU A 6 -1.94 17.97 -19.30
CA LEU A 6 -2.57 18.05 -18.00
C LEU A 6 -3.46 16.81 -17.81
N PHE A 7 -3.05 15.88 -16.94
CA PHE A 7 -3.88 14.74 -16.55
C PHE A 7 -5.02 15.21 -15.65
N LEU A 8 -6.15 15.58 -16.25
CA LEU A 8 -7.42 15.82 -15.57
C LEU A 8 -8.24 14.52 -15.60
N CYS A 9 -8.18 13.74 -14.53
CA CYS A 9 -9.20 12.74 -14.23
C CYS A 9 -10.49 13.45 -13.79
N LEU A 10 -11.32 13.84 -14.76
CA LEU A 10 -12.70 14.28 -14.50
C LEU A 10 -13.56 13.05 -14.20
N VAL A 11 -13.73 12.74 -12.90
CA VAL A 11 -14.76 11.83 -12.43
C VAL A 11 -16.07 12.62 -12.37
N SER A 12 -16.90 12.52 -13.40
CA SER A 12 -18.29 12.99 -13.35
C SER A 12 -19.15 11.97 -12.60
N ILE A 13 -19.59 12.30 -11.38
CA ILE A 13 -20.56 11.50 -10.61
C ILE A 13 -21.97 12.03 -10.91
N PRO A 14 -22.95 11.18 -11.32
CA PRO A 14 -24.34 11.59 -11.30
C PRO A 14 -24.83 11.67 -9.85
N THR A 15 -25.37 12.82 -9.48
CA THR A 15 -26.07 13.05 -8.21
C THR A 15 -27.24 12.08 -8.06
N VAL A 16 -27.12 11.12 -7.15
CA VAL A 16 -28.27 10.36 -6.64
C VAL A 16 -28.63 10.94 -5.28
N LEU A 17 -29.77 11.62 -5.22
CA LEU A 17 -30.41 12.03 -3.97
C LEU A 17 -30.90 10.76 -3.27
N ALA A 18 -30.23 10.38 -2.18
CA ALA A 18 -30.73 9.36 -1.27
C ALA A 18 -31.63 10.05 -0.22
N GLU A 19 -32.90 9.69 -0.19
CA GLU A 19 -33.83 10.05 0.88
C GLU A 19 -33.37 9.36 2.18
N THR A 20 -33.11 10.16 3.22
CA THR A 20 -32.76 9.70 4.56
C THR A 20 -34.00 9.16 5.25
N ASN A 21 -33.98 7.88 5.63
CA ASN A 21 -34.96 7.32 6.54
C ASN A 21 -34.38 7.37 7.95
N ASP A 22 -34.84 8.33 8.74
CA ASP A 22 -34.49 8.49 10.16
C ASP A 22 -35.07 7.32 10.97
N SER A 23 -34.20 6.40 11.41
CA SER A 23 -34.27 5.77 12.74
C SER A 23 -33.27 4.61 12.82
N ILE A 24 -32.14 4.84 13.50
CA ILE A 24 -31.56 3.89 14.46
C ILE A 24 -30.84 4.73 15.52
N ILE A 25 -31.28 4.53 16.76
CA ILE A 25 -30.94 5.28 17.95
C ILE A 25 -29.65 4.72 18.59
N SER A 26 -28.79 5.67 18.97
CA SER A 26 -27.80 5.69 20.05
C SER A 26 -27.07 4.39 20.47
N THR A 27 -25.77 4.39 20.21
CA THR A 27 -24.77 4.08 21.24
C THR A 27 -23.62 5.07 21.14
N VAL A 28 -23.81 6.24 21.76
CA VAL A 28 -22.70 7.13 22.11
C VAL A 28 -21.87 6.39 23.15
N ARG A 29 -20.68 5.94 22.76
CA ARG A 29 -19.63 5.54 23.69
C ARG A 29 -18.43 6.43 23.42
N GLU A 30 -18.04 7.18 24.45
CA GLU A 30 -16.73 7.82 24.59
C GLU A 30 -15.65 6.89 24.03
N ARG A 31 -14.99 7.33 22.96
CA ARG A 31 -13.77 6.72 22.47
C ARG A 31 -12.75 7.82 22.35
N ASP A 32 -11.64 7.65 23.07
CA ASP A 32 -10.39 8.39 22.88
C ASP A 32 -10.19 8.65 21.40
N THR A 33 -10.31 9.92 21.03
CA THR A 33 -10.09 10.42 19.69
C THR A 33 -8.62 10.25 19.37
N PHE A 34 -8.27 9.16 18.67
CA PHE A 34 -7.03 8.99 17.89
C PHE A 34 -5.74 9.44 18.61
N SER A 35 -5.21 8.64 19.52
CA SER A 35 -4.03 9.01 20.31
C SER A 35 -2.70 8.59 19.64
N GLY A 36 -1.91 9.58 19.20
CA GLY A 36 -0.51 9.35 18.79
C GLY A 36 -0.30 9.21 17.28
N TYR A 37 0.66 10.01 16.78
CA TYR A 37 1.23 9.94 15.44
C TYR A 37 2.75 10.23 15.41
N ALA A 38 3.25 10.94 16.41
CA ALA A 38 4.65 11.33 16.52
C ALA A 38 5.60 10.13 16.66
N PRO A 39 6.66 10.05 15.82
CA PRO A 39 7.74 9.09 16.02
C PRO A 39 8.45 9.32 17.36
N THR A 40 9.06 8.27 17.88
CA THR A 40 9.72 8.26 19.19
C THR A 40 11.21 8.01 19.04
N THR A 41 12.02 8.74 19.81
CA THR A 41 13.47 8.62 19.81
C THR A 41 13.95 7.91 21.07
N SER A 42 14.68 6.79 20.91
CA SER A 42 15.17 5.97 22.02
C SER A 42 16.55 5.38 21.71
N ASP A 43 17.20 4.77 22.70
CA ASP A 43 18.49 4.12 22.47
C ASP A 43 18.32 2.94 21.49
N CYS A 44 19.24 2.83 20.54
CA CYS A 44 19.24 1.70 19.61
C CYS A 44 19.52 0.37 20.35
N PRO A 45 19.05 -0.77 19.83
CA PRO A 45 19.39 -2.08 20.36
C PRO A 45 20.91 -2.27 20.48
N SER A 46 21.39 -2.62 21.66
CA SER A 46 22.83 -2.70 21.97
C SER A 46 23.54 -3.88 21.30
N SER A 47 22.82 -5.00 21.09
CA SER A 47 23.36 -6.22 20.50
C SER A 47 23.20 -6.32 18.98
N ASP A 48 22.30 -5.52 18.40
CA ASP A 48 21.94 -5.61 16.97
C ASP A 48 21.52 -4.23 16.44
N ARG A 49 22.51 -3.36 16.24
CA ARG A 49 22.27 -1.99 15.81
C ARG A 49 21.79 -1.99 14.34
N PRO A 50 20.75 -1.23 13.97
CA PRO A 50 20.19 -1.28 12.62
C PRO A 50 21.21 -0.91 11.53
N VAL A 51 21.22 -1.71 10.46
CA VAL A 51 22.07 -1.50 9.28
C VAL A 51 21.27 -1.74 8.01
N LEU A 52 21.62 -1.02 6.94
CA LEU A 52 21.08 -1.27 5.60
C LEU A 52 21.61 -2.58 5.03
N ARG A 53 20.80 -3.18 4.17
CA ARG A 53 21.09 -4.40 3.42
C ARG A 53 21.18 -4.08 1.93
N ASP A 54 22.02 -4.81 1.21
CA ASP A 54 22.09 -4.76 -0.25
C ASP A 54 20.83 -5.38 -0.90
N SER A 55 20.50 -5.04 -2.14
CA SER A 55 19.34 -5.55 -2.91
C SER A 55 19.56 -6.94 -3.52
N LEU A 56 20.76 -7.53 -3.39
CA LEU A 56 21.12 -8.79 -4.06
C LEU A 56 20.46 -10.07 -3.49
N SER A 57 19.76 -9.98 -2.36
CA SER A 57 19.09 -11.12 -1.73
C SER A 57 17.76 -10.72 -1.10
N THR A 58 17.04 -11.67 -0.52
CA THR A 58 15.98 -11.40 0.46
C THR A 58 16.58 -11.28 1.87
N SER A 59 15.86 -10.62 2.79
CA SER A 59 16.30 -10.50 4.19
C SER A 59 16.24 -11.84 4.94
N SER A 60 17.02 -11.97 6.01
CA SER A 60 17.00 -13.18 6.84
C SER A 60 15.64 -13.39 7.52
N GLN A 61 14.93 -12.31 7.82
CA GLN A 61 13.58 -12.33 8.36
C GLN A 61 12.58 -12.90 7.35
N GLU A 62 12.60 -12.43 6.09
CA GLU A 62 11.76 -12.98 5.02
C GLU A 62 12.07 -14.46 4.78
N LEU A 63 13.35 -14.85 4.71
CA LEU A 63 13.76 -16.25 4.54
C LEU A 63 13.29 -17.14 5.70
N SER A 64 13.31 -16.64 6.93
CA SER A 64 12.82 -17.36 8.11
C SER A 64 11.30 -17.53 8.07
N TRP A 65 10.58 -16.47 7.69
CA TRP A 65 9.13 -16.48 7.54
C TRP A 65 8.67 -17.41 6.41
N LEU A 66 9.36 -17.42 5.27
CA LEU A 66 9.05 -18.28 4.13
C LEU A 66 9.05 -19.76 4.49
N LYS A 67 9.92 -20.21 5.41
CA LYS A 67 9.91 -21.61 5.90
C LYS A 67 8.57 -21.99 6.53
N LYS A 68 7.98 -21.06 7.30
CA LYS A 68 6.65 -21.24 7.90
C LYS A 68 5.56 -21.11 6.86
N ARG A 69 5.59 -20.04 6.04
CA ARG A 69 4.55 -19.77 5.04
C ARG A 69 4.40 -20.93 4.06
N ARG A 70 5.50 -21.38 3.46
CA ARG A 70 5.49 -22.46 2.46
C ARG A 70 4.99 -23.79 3.02
N ALA A 71 5.15 -24.04 4.32
CA ALA A 71 4.52 -25.21 4.96
C ALA A 71 3.00 -25.03 5.09
N ASN A 72 2.55 -23.82 5.43
CA ASN A 72 1.13 -23.51 5.61
C ASN A 72 0.36 -23.39 4.28
N THR A 73 1.03 -23.15 3.15
CA THR A 73 0.36 -23.12 1.84
C THR A 73 0.00 -24.52 1.33
N VAL A 74 0.71 -25.58 1.75
CA VAL A 74 0.55 -26.93 1.19
C VAL A 74 -0.87 -27.49 1.31
N PRO A 75 -1.54 -27.46 2.48
CA PRO A 75 -2.89 -28.01 2.60
C PRO A 75 -3.88 -27.28 1.69
N ALA A 76 -3.85 -25.94 1.68
CA ALA A 76 -4.71 -25.12 0.86
C ALA A 76 -4.46 -25.33 -0.63
N LEU A 77 -3.20 -25.44 -1.04
CA LEU A 77 -2.82 -25.68 -2.44
C LEU A 77 -3.32 -27.04 -2.92
N ARG A 78 -3.21 -28.07 -2.08
CA ARG A 78 -3.72 -29.42 -2.38
C ARG A 78 -5.22 -29.42 -2.58
N GLU A 79 -5.95 -28.83 -1.65
CA GLU A 79 -7.41 -28.76 -1.72
C GLU A 79 -7.88 -27.93 -2.92
N PHE A 80 -7.25 -26.76 -3.16
CA PHE A 80 -7.56 -25.88 -4.27
C PHE A 80 -7.34 -26.57 -5.63
N LEU A 81 -6.13 -27.08 -5.87
CA LEU A 81 -5.81 -27.74 -7.14
C LEU A 81 -6.61 -29.05 -7.33
N GLY A 82 -6.89 -29.77 -6.25
CA GLY A 82 -7.78 -30.95 -6.27
C GLY A 82 -9.20 -30.59 -6.72
N ARG A 83 -9.77 -29.50 -6.21
CA ARG A 83 -11.10 -29.02 -6.60
C ARG A 83 -11.17 -28.52 -8.05
N LEU A 84 -10.09 -27.91 -8.55
CA LEU A 84 -10.05 -27.44 -9.94
C LEU A 84 -10.13 -28.58 -10.97
N ASN A 85 -9.78 -29.81 -10.57
CA ASN A 85 -9.87 -31.02 -11.39
C ASN A 85 -9.29 -30.82 -12.82
N ILE A 86 -8.09 -30.25 -12.89
CA ILE A 86 -7.43 -29.91 -14.14
C ILE A 86 -7.13 -31.20 -14.92
N THR A 87 -7.69 -31.32 -16.12
CA THR A 87 -7.56 -32.54 -16.94
C THR A 87 -6.10 -32.84 -17.26
N GLY A 88 -5.66 -34.06 -16.98
CA GLY A 88 -4.28 -34.50 -17.21
C GLY A 88 -3.26 -34.09 -16.13
N PHE A 89 -3.69 -33.40 -15.07
CA PHE A 89 -2.82 -32.98 -13.98
C PHE A 89 -3.22 -33.62 -12.66
N ASN A 90 -2.34 -34.47 -12.10
CA ASN A 90 -2.52 -35.05 -10.77
C ASN A 90 -1.88 -34.13 -9.72
N SER A 91 -2.69 -33.24 -9.14
CA SER A 91 -2.26 -32.26 -8.15
C SER A 91 -1.70 -32.88 -6.86
N ASN A 92 -2.24 -34.02 -6.42
CA ASN A 92 -1.71 -34.75 -5.27
C ASN A 92 -0.29 -35.24 -5.53
N SER A 93 -0.07 -35.91 -6.67
CA SER A 93 1.25 -36.39 -7.09
C SER A 93 2.25 -35.24 -7.23
N TYR A 94 1.84 -34.11 -7.80
CA TYR A 94 2.68 -32.90 -7.87
C TYR A 94 3.19 -32.47 -6.49
N ILE A 95 2.31 -32.42 -5.49
CA ILE A 95 2.66 -32.01 -4.13
C ILE A 95 3.47 -33.10 -3.40
N ASP A 96 3.08 -34.37 -3.54
CA ASP A 96 3.71 -35.52 -2.87
C ASP A 96 5.13 -35.80 -3.38
N ASN A 97 5.43 -35.46 -4.65
CA ASN A 97 6.76 -35.64 -5.24
C ASN A 97 7.75 -34.53 -4.85
N ALA A 98 7.30 -33.44 -4.24
CA ALA A 98 8.18 -32.37 -3.78
C ALA A 98 9.02 -32.84 -2.59
N ARG A 99 10.35 -32.73 -2.70
CA ARG A 99 11.28 -33.12 -1.62
C ARG A 99 11.22 -32.17 -0.43
N ASN A 100 10.84 -30.92 -0.66
CA ASN A 100 10.61 -29.91 0.36
C ASN A 100 9.68 -28.82 -0.19
N THR A 101 9.13 -28.00 0.70
CA THR A 101 8.13 -26.97 0.37
C THR A 101 8.67 -25.82 -0.48
N SER A 102 9.99 -25.65 -0.60
CA SER A 102 10.58 -24.66 -1.50
C SER A 102 10.59 -25.08 -2.97
N GLN A 103 10.28 -26.35 -3.27
CA GLN A 103 10.09 -26.85 -4.64
C GLN A 103 8.64 -26.69 -5.12
N LEU A 104 7.71 -26.33 -4.23
CA LEU A 104 6.33 -26.05 -4.59
C LEU A 104 6.20 -24.60 -5.05
N SER A 105 5.19 -24.35 -5.89
CA SER A 105 4.98 -23.04 -6.49
C SER A 105 4.76 -21.94 -5.46
N ASN A 106 5.53 -20.86 -5.54
CA ASN A 106 5.24 -19.61 -4.85
C ASN A 106 4.23 -18.81 -5.69
N ILE A 107 3.00 -18.73 -5.19
CA ILE A 107 1.94 -17.93 -5.80
C ILE A 107 1.99 -16.51 -5.24
N ALA A 108 1.75 -15.50 -6.06
CA ALA A 108 1.54 -14.13 -5.62
C ALA A 108 0.20 -13.57 -6.14
N ILE A 109 -0.33 -12.58 -5.44
CA ILE A 109 -1.46 -11.76 -5.87
C ILE A 109 -0.99 -10.31 -5.95
N ALA A 110 -1.35 -9.60 -7.01
CA ALA A 110 -1.06 -8.18 -7.20
C ALA A 110 -2.36 -7.41 -7.41
N VAL A 111 -2.64 -6.41 -6.58
CA VAL A 111 -3.83 -5.56 -6.70
C VAL A 111 -3.42 -4.17 -7.15
N SER A 112 -4.01 -3.71 -8.27
CA SER A 112 -3.63 -2.44 -8.91
C SER A 112 -4.01 -1.21 -8.10
N GLY A 113 -3.57 -0.04 -8.55
CA GLY A 113 -4.10 1.24 -8.12
C GLY A 113 -5.45 1.61 -8.75
N GLY A 114 -6.04 2.71 -8.28
CA GLY A 114 -7.37 3.18 -8.71
C GLY A 114 -8.34 3.56 -7.58
N GLY A 115 -7.81 4.00 -6.42
CA GLY A 115 -8.61 4.42 -5.27
C GLY A 115 -9.65 3.39 -4.81
N TYR A 116 -10.85 3.84 -4.45
CA TYR A 116 -11.92 2.95 -3.99
C TYR A 116 -12.33 1.89 -5.00
N ARG A 117 -12.25 2.18 -6.31
CA ARG A 117 -12.56 1.20 -7.35
C ARG A 117 -11.62 0.00 -7.25
N ALA A 118 -10.32 0.25 -7.09
CA ALA A 118 -9.33 -0.80 -6.92
C ALA A 118 -9.48 -1.53 -5.59
N LEU A 119 -9.76 -0.82 -4.50
CA LEU A 119 -10.06 -1.43 -3.20
C LEU A 119 -11.24 -2.41 -3.31
N MET A 120 -12.36 -1.98 -3.88
CA MET A 120 -13.59 -2.78 -3.93
C MET A 120 -13.50 -3.93 -4.94
N ASN A 121 -12.89 -3.71 -6.10
CA ASN A 121 -12.66 -4.78 -7.08
C ASN A 121 -11.67 -5.83 -6.52
N GLY A 122 -10.58 -5.36 -5.91
CA GLY A 122 -9.63 -6.21 -5.20
C GLY A 122 -10.28 -6.98 -4.05
N ALA A 123 -11.16 -6.34 -3.27
CA ALA A 123 -11.90 -6.99 -2.20
C ALA A 123 -12.78 -8.13 -2.72
N GLY A 124 -13.49 -7.93 -3.84
CA GLY A 124 -14.26 -8.98 -4.50
C GLY A 124 -13.39 -10.17 -4.92
N ALA A 125 -12.22 -9.90 -5.51
CA ALA A 125 -11.27 -10.95 -5.88
C ALA A 125 -10.74 -11.70 -4.64
N ILE A 126 -10.33 -10.98 -3.59
CA ILE A 126 -9.87 -11.59 -2.33
C ILE A 126 -10.97 -12.44 -1.70
N ALA A 127 -12.23 -11.98 -1.68
CA ALA A 127 -13.37 -12.76 -1.18
C ALA A 127 -13.58 -14.06 -1.98
N ALA A 128 -13.44 -14.01 -3.30
CA ALA A 128 -13.54 -15.21 -4.14
C ALA A 128 -12.37 -16.19 -3.92
N PHE A 129 -11.18 -15.68 -3.59
CA PHE A 129 -9.96 -16.46 -3.38
C PHE A 129 -9.84 -17.02 -1.95
N ASP A 130 -10.60 -16.49 -1.00
CA ASP A 130 -10.53 -16.82 0.41
C ASP A 130 -11.44 -18.01 0.75
N ASN A 131 -10.87 -19.14 1.17
CA ASN A 131 -11.67 -20.31 1.56
C ASN A 131 -12.56 -20.09 2.80
N ARG A 132 -12.37 -18.98 3.52
CA ARG A 132 -13.20 -18.59 4.68
C ARG A 132 -14.51 -17.93 4.24
N THR A 133 -14.60 -17.43 3.02
CA THR A 133 -15.82 -16.79 2.49
C THR A 133 -16.87 -17.86 2.17
N LEU A 134 -18.11 -17.62 2.60
CA LEU A 134 -19.20 -18.57 2.40
C LEU A 134 -19.39 -18.90 0.91
N GLY A 135 -19.40 -20.20 0.58
CA GLY A 135 -19.59 -20.68 -0.79
C GLY A 135 -18.36 -20.58 -1.70
N SER A 136 -17.22 -20.05 -1.24
CA SER A 136 -15.99 -19.89 -2.05
C SER A 136 -15.30 -21.22 -2.42
N ILE A 137 -15.64 -22.32 -1.76
CA ILE A 137 -15.01 -23.65 -1.95
C ILE A 137 -15.90 -24.64 -2.73
N ALA A 138 -16.98 -24.18 -3.34
CA ALA A 138 -17.79 -25.03 -4.21
C ALA A 138 -16.99 -25.50 -5.45
N SER A 139 -17.48 -26.53 -6.14
CA SER A 139 -16.82 -27.06 -7.34
C SER A 139 -16.60 -25.96 -8.38
N GLY A 140 -15.36 -25.77 -8.82
CA GLY A 140 -14.97 -24.73 -9.79
C GLY A 140 -14.76 -23.33 -9.20
N HIS A 141 -14.96 -23.12 -7.90
CA HIS A 141 -14.68 -21.83 -7.24
C HIS A 141 -13.22 -21.71 -6.79
N LEU A 142 -12.77 -20.48 -6.56
CA LEU A 142 -11.35 -20.13 -6.37
C LEU A 142 -10.90 -20.03 -4.91
N GLY A 143 -11.80 -20.34 -3.95
CA GLY A 143 -11.46 -20.34 -2.53
C GLY A 143 -10.25 -21.23 -2.26
N GLY A 144 -9.34 -20.78 -1.40
CA GLY A 144 -8.08 -21.46 -1.09
C GLY A 144 -6.89 -20.92 -1.88
N LEU A 145 -7.12 -20.13 -2.93
CA LEU A 145 -6.04 -19.43 -3.64
C LEU A 145 -5.33 -18.42 -2.72
N LEU A 146 -6.06 -17.67 -1.90
CA LEU A 146 -5.48 -16.73 -0.93
C LEU A 146 -4.63 -17.48 0.11
N GLN A 147 -5.14 -18.59 0.63
CA GLN A 147 -4.39 -19.43 1.59
C GLN A 147 -3.14 -20.06 0.97
N SER A 148 -3.13 -20.29 -0.35
CA SER A 148 -1.98 -20.82 -1.11
C SER A 148 -0.96 -19.73 -1.49
N THR A 149 -1.31 -18.45 -1.36
CA THR A 149 -0.51 -17.32 -1.83
C THR A 149 0.67 -17.01 -0.90
N THR A 150 1.88 -16.85 -1.41
CA THR A 150 3.06 -16.46 -0.63
C THR A 150 3.12 -14.94 -0.41
N TYR A 151 2.90 -14.16 -1.46
CA TYR A 151 3.01 -12.68 -1.44
C TYR A 151 1.72 -12.03 -1.91
N LEU A 152 1.30 -10.97 -1.23
CA LEU A 152 0.17 -10.13 -1.63
C LEU A 152 0.68 -8.69 -1.77
N ALA A 153 0.76 -8.20 -2.99
CA ALA A 153 1.25 -6.86 -3.31
C ALA A 153 0.11 -5.91 -3.68
N GLY A 154 0.25 -4.64 -3.30
CA GLY A 154 -0.69 -3.57 -3.61
C GLY A 154 0.01 -2.24 -3.80
N LEU A 155 -0.60 -1.35 -4.58
CA LEU A 155 -0.24 0.07 -4.64
C LEU A 155 -1.51 0.91 -4.70
N SER A 156 -1.43 2.17 -4.29
CA SER A 156 -2.57 3.10 -4.30
C SER A 156 -3.83 2.50 -3.65
N GLY A 157 -4.96 2.49 -4.34
CA GLY A 157 -6.20 1.84 -3.89
C GLY A 157 -6.09 0.33 -3.57
N GLY A 158 -5.22 -0.42 -4.25
CA GLY A 158 -4.88 -1.79 -3.85
C GLY A 158 -4.11 -1.83 -2.54
N GLY A 159 -3.25 -0.84 -2.30
CA GLY A 159 -2.57 -0.65 -1.03
C GLY A 159 -3.50 -0.33 0.14
N TRP A 160 -4.62 0.38 -0.13
CA TRP A 160 -5.69 0.61 0.85
C TRP A 160 -6.36 -0.71 1.28
N LEU A 161 -6.68 -1.59 0.33
CA LEU A 161 -7.22 -2.92 0.62
C LEU A 161 -6.28 -3.72 1.51
N LEU A 162 -5.01 -3.84 1.11
CA LEU A 162 -3.99 -4.56 1.90
C LEU A 162 -3.92 -3.98 3.31
N SER A 163 -3.77 -2.67 3.43
CA SER A 163 -3.63 -2.02 4.74
C SER A 163 -4.84 -2.21 5.63
N SER A 164 -6.05 -2.21 5.05
CA SER A 164 -7.27 -2.53 5.79
C SER A 164 -7.32 -3.99 6.24
N LEU A 165 -6.84 -4.94 5.44
CA LEU A 165 -6.76 -6.34 5.86
C LEU A 165 -5.72 -6.52 6.98
N TYR A 166 -4.47 -6.10 6.78
CA TYR A 166 -3.39 -6.34 7.73
C TYR A 166 -3.51 -5.50 9.00
N GLY A 167 -4.01 -4.25 8.91
CA GLY A 167 -4.22 -3.37 10.05
C GLY A 167 -5.41 -3.77 10.94
N ASN A 168 -6.21 -4.75 10.55
CA ASN A 168 -7.39 -5.22 11.29
C ASN A 168 -7.36 -6.73 11.58
N GLU A 169 -6.16 -7.29 11.77
CA GLU A 169 -5.91 -8.70 12.06
C GLU A 169 -6.44 -9.66 10.97
N PHE A 170 -6.33 -9.24 9.72
CA PHE A 170 -6.69 -10.00 8.52
C PHE A 170 -8.11 -10.60 8.55
N PRO A 171 -9.15 -9.73 8.57
CA PRO A 171 -10.55 -10.15 8.44
C PRO A 171 -10.80 -10.96 7.17
N THR A 172 -11.96 -11.60 7.06
CA THR A 172 -12.51 -11.85 5.72
C THR A 172 -13.17 -10.57 5.18
N VAL A 173 -13.31 -10.45 3.86
CA VAL A 173 -14.08 -9.33 3.26
C VAL A 173 -15.55 -9.39 3.71
N GLU A 174 -16.09 -10.59 3.89
CA GLU A 174 -17.45 -10.81 4.41
C GLU A 174 -17.62 -10.25 5.84
N GLU A 175 -16.65 -10.49 6.74
CA GLU A 175 -16.63 -9.92 8.10
C GLU A 175 -16.52 -8.38 8.11
N ILE A 176 -15.87 -7.79 7.11
CA ILE A 176 -15.80 -6.33 6.98
C ILE A 176 -17.19 -5.79 6.60
N LEU A 177 -17.84 -6.41 5.62
CA LEU A 177 -19.13 -5.97 5.09
C LEU A 177 -20.31 -6.27 6.01
N SER A 178 -20.22 -7.30 6.87
CA SER A 178 -21.32 -7.69 7.77
C SER A 178 -21.60 -6.67 8.88
N ASN A 179 -20.69 -5.70 9.11
CA ASN A 179 -20.79 -4.71 10.19
C ASN A 179 -20.93 -5.32 11.61
N GLU A 180 -20.58 -6.60 11.80
CA GLU A 180 -20.68 -7.29 13.09
C GLU A 180 -19.60 -6.89 14.10
N ARG A 181 -18.63 -6.07 13.68
CA ARG A 181 -17.57 -5.54 14.54
C ARG A 181 -18.11 -4.37 15.37
N ALA A 182 -17.63 -4.26 16.61
CA ALA A 182 -17.92 -3.11 17.48
C ALA A 182 -17.59 -1.76 16.80
N ASN A 183 -16.64 -1.77 15.85
CA ASN A 183 -16.18 -0.62 15.07
C ASN A 183 -16.27 -0.97 13.57
N PRO A 184 -17.24 -0.42 12.82
CA PRO A 184 -17.43 -0.75 11.42
C PRO A 184 -16.26 -0.27 10.57
N LEU A 185 -15.84 -1.09 9.61
CA LEU A 185 -14.80 -0.78 8.62
C LEU A 185 -15.47 -0.44 7.27
N TRP A 186 -14.75 0.24 6.39
CA TRP A 186 -15.24 0.63 5.05
C TRP A 186 -16.48 1.51 5.10
N GLN A 187 -16.44 2.50 5.99
CA GLN A 187 -17.49 3.49 6.20
C GLN A 187 -17.53 4.54 5.07
N PHE A 188 -17.76 4.08 3.84
CA PHE A 188 -17.71 4.91 2.62
C PHE A 188 -18.96 5.76 2.40
N GLN A 189 -19.98 5.64 3.25
CA GLN A 189 -21.18 6.48 3.22
C GLN A 189 -20.87 7.96 3.52
N ASN A 190 -19.84 8.21 4.34
CA ASN A 190 -19.35 9.55 4.61
C ASN A 190 -18.13 9.84 3.71
N PRO A 191 -18.16 10.95 2.93
CA PRO A 191 -16.97 11.40 2.20
C PRO A 191 -15.78 11.63 3.13
N ILE A 192 -14.56 11.40 2.63
CA ILE A 192 -13.30 11.57 3.41
C ILE A 192 -13.20 12.96 4.04
N TRP A 193 -13.69 14.01 3.38
CA TRP A 193 -13.64 15.39 3.87
C TRP A 193 -14.75 15.73 4.89
N ILE A 194 -15.73 14.85 5.09
CA ILE A 194 -16.70 14.98 6.19
C ILE A 194 -16.24 14.17 7.40
N GLY A 195 -15.58 13.04 7.16
CA GLY A 195 -15.07 12.15 8.20
C GLY A 195 -16.15 11.29 8.87
N PRO A 196 -15.79 10.51 9.90
CA PRO A 196 -16.77 9.81 10.74
C PRO A 196 -17.59 10.83 11.56
N ASP A 197 -18.77 10.43 12.02
CA ASP A 197 -19.54 11.20 12.98
C ASP A 197 -18.81 11.19 14.34
N LEU A 198 -18.35 12.36 14.77
CA LEU A 198 -17.65 12.59 16.04
C LEU A 198 -18.62 12.98 17.17
N GLY A 199 -19.92 13.07 16.89
CA GLY A 199 -20.93 13.53 17.82
C GLY A 199 -20.88 15.05 18.05
N ASP A 200 -21.51 15.50 19.14
CA ASP A 200 -21.51 16.91 19.51
C ASP A 200 -20.15 17.32 20.10
N THR A 201 -19.38 18.06 19.31
CA THR A 201 -18.06 18.60 19.65
C THR A 201 -18.09 20.10 19.88
N GLY A 202 -19.27 20.74 19.83
CA GLY A 202 -19.42 22.19 19.86
C GLY A 202 -19.02 22.93 18.57
N THR A 203 -18.63 22.20 17.52
CA THR A 203 -18.34 22.71 16.16
C THR A 203 -19.02 21.84 15.10
N SER A 204 -18.84 22.15 13.82
CA SER A 204 -19.31 21.23 12.76
C SER A 204 -18.50 19.93 12.75
N ASN A 205 -19.10 18.81 12.37
CA ASN A 205 -18.41 17.51 12.36
C ASN A 205 -17.12 17.54 11.52
N ALA A 206 -17.17 18.17 10.34
CA ALA A 206 -16.02 18.30 9.46
C ALA A 206 -14.89 19.14 10.10
N GLU A 207 -15.25 20.20 10.81
CA GLU A 207 -14.30 21.05 11.53
C GLU A 207 -13.57 20.27 12.63
N ALA A 208 -14.31 19.62 13.53
CA ALA A 208 -13.73 18.79 14.59
C ALA A 208 -12.85 17.65 14.03
N TYR A 209 -13.27 17.06 12.91
CA TYR A 209 -12.54 16.02 12.22
C TYR A 209 -11.20 16.49 11.66
N PHE A 210 -11.19 17.63 10.95
CA PHE A 210 -9.95 18.20 10.43
C PHE A 210 -9.05 18.73 11.54
N GLU A 211 -9.61 19.30 12.61
CA GLU A 211 -8.83 19.70 13.78
C GLU A 211 -8.13 18.48 14.42
N ALA A 212 -8.84 17.36 14.59
CA ALA A 212 -8.25 16.13 15.10
C ALA A 212 -7.10 15.60 14.21
N LEU A 213 -7.28 15.62 12.89
CA LEU A 213 -6.24 15.27 11.92
C LEU A 213 -5.01 16.15 12.04
N LEU A 214 -5.22 17.47 12.08
CA LEU A 214 -4.15 18.45 12.11
C LEU A 214 -3.37 18.38 13.43
N ASN A 215 -4.06 18.20 14.56
CA ASN A 215 -3.40 18.02 15.86
C ASN A 215 -2.47 16.80 15.87
N GLN A 216 -2.85 15.71 15.20
CA GLN A 216 -2.00 14.53 15.07
C GLN A 216 -0.76 14.83 14.22
N VAL A 217 -0.92 15.44 13.06
CA VAL A 217 0.20 15.78 12.17
C VAL A 217 1.11 16.83 12.83
N GLN A 218 0.55 17.81 13.53
CA GLN A 218 1.29 18.77 14.34
C GLN A 218 2.13 18.08 15.42
N SER A 219 1.63 17.02 16.06
CA SER A 219 2.43 16.27 17.05
C SER A 219 3.70 15.64 16.46
N LYS A 220 3.68 15.25 15.17
CA LYS A 220 4.87 14.76 14.45
C LYS A 220 5.84 15.91 14.16
N ALA A 221 5.33 17.07 13.76
CA ALA A 221 6.13 18.28 13.57
C ALA A 221 6.77 18.76 14.89
N ASP A 222 6.03 18.76 16.00
CA ASP A 222 6.50 19.12 17.34
C ASP A 222 7.58 18.16 17.85
N ALA A 223 7.55 16.90 17.41
CA ALA A 223 8.59 15.91 17.65
C ALA A 223 9.85 16.10 16.77
N GLY A 224 9.85 17.11 15.89
CA GLY A 224 11.00 17.50 15.06
C GLY A 224 11.11 16.77 13.72
N PHE A 225 10.03 16.14 13.25
CA PHE A 225 10.01 15.44 11.96
C PHE A 225 9.25 16.24 10.91
N ASN A 226 9.71 16.19 9.66
CA ASN A 226 9.02 16.82 8.53
C ASN A 226 7.61 16.22 8.36
N THR A 227 6.67 17.07 7.96
CA THR A 227 5.31 16.68 7.60
C THR A 227 5.00 17.14 6.17
N SER A 228 4.05 16.45 5.55
CA SER A 228 3.58 16.68 4.19
C SER A 228 2.07 16.52 4.12
N MET A 229 1.45 16.90 2.99
CA MET A 229 0.03 16.64 2.80
C MET A 229 -0.31 15.14 2.83
N THR A 230 0.67 14.28 2.52
CA THR A 230 0.52 12.82 2.65
C THR A 230 0.25 12.37 4.08
N ASP A 231 0.76 13.07 5.10
CA ASP A 231 0.46 12.78 6.49
C ASP A 231 -1.05 12.95 6.78
N LEU A 232 -1.63 14.08 6.36
CA LEU A 232 -3.08 14.32 6.51
C LEU A 232 -3.90 13.34 5.69
N TRP A 233 -3.50 13.08 4.44
CA TRP A 233 -4.19 12.16 3.55
C TRP A 233 -4.24 10.74 4.11
N GLY A 234 -3.08 10.21 4.54
CA GLY A 234 -2.98 8.88 5.13
C GLY A 234 -3.84 8.75 6.38
N ARG A 235 -3.85 9.76 7.25
CA ARG A 235 -4.71 9.77 8.45
C ARG A 235 -6.19 9.87 8.11
N ALA A 236 -6.57 10.67 7.11
CA ALA A 236 -7.95 10.79 6.67
C ALA A 236 -8.50 9.47 6.12
N ILE A 237 -7.72 8.77 5.28
CA ILE A 237 -8.08 7.43 4.79
C ILE A 237 -8.14 6.40 5.95
N ALA A 238 -7.21 6.49 6.91
CA ALA A 238 -7.13 5.54 8.01
C ALA A 238 -8.44 5.40 8.79
N TYR A 239 -9.22 6.48 8.92
CA TYR A 239 -10.49 6.44 9.63
C TYR A 239 -11.53 5.51 9.00
N GLN A 240 -11.52 5.35 7.68
CA GLN A 240 -12.43 4.42 7.00
C GLN A 240 -11.87 3.00 6.97
N LEU A 241 -10.54 2.84 7.00
CA LEU A 241 -9.89 1.57 6.71
C LEU A 241 -9.37 0.82 7.94
N LEU A 242 -9.07 1.54 9.03
CA LEU A 242 -8.52 0.99 10.25
C LEU A 242 -9.53 1.17 11.39
N ASN A 243 -9.57 0.18 12.26
CA ASN A 243 -10.34 0.28 13.50
C ASN A 243 -9.82 1.46 14.34
N THR A 244 -10.69 2.23 15.01
CA THR A 244 -10.31 3.43 15.78
C THR A 244 -9.38 3.14 16.96
N THR A 245 -9.38 1.92 17.50
CA THR A 245 -8.37 1.45 18.48
C THR A 245 -7.01 1.16 17.83
N ASN A 246 -6.97 1.13 16.50
CA ASN A 246 -5.80 0.82 15.68
C ASN A 246 -5.20 2.05 14.97
N ILE A 247 -5.55 3.24 15.46
CA ILE A 247 -5.08 4.53 14.94
C ILE A 247 -4.22 5.25 16.01
N ASP A 248 -3.57 4.45 16.88
CA ASP A 248 -2.57 4.91 17.84
C ASP A 248 -1.14 4.67 17.34
N ASN A 249 -0.15 5.19 18.08
CA ASN A 249 1.27 5.11 17.74
C ASN A 249 1.84 3.67 17.60
N SER A 250 1.13 2.63 18.05
CA SER A 250 1.57 1.24 17.98
C SER A 250 1.28 0.54 16.65
N HIS A 251 0.45 1.15 15.79
CA HIS A 251 0.03 0.58 14.51
C HIS A 251 0.92 1.07 13.36
N THR A 252 2.03 0.36 13.20
CA THR A 252 3.03 0.62 12.17
C THR A 252 2.99 -0.48 11.12
N PHE A 253 3.52 -0.23 9.92
CA PHE A 253 3.66 -1.31 8.94
C PHE A 253 4.63 -2.39 9.45
N SER A 254 5.67 -2.01 10.21
CA SER A 254 6.55 -2.99 10.87
C SER A 254 5.91 -3.75 12.03
N SER A 255 4.83 -3.27 12.65
CA SER A 255 4.13 -4.03 13.71
C SER A 255 3.35 -5.24 13.17
N ILE A 256 3.13 -5.34 11.85
CA ILE A 256 2.59 -6.55 11.19
C ILE A 256 3.39 -7.80 11.58
N GLN A 257 4.70 -7.66 11.81
CA GLN A 257 5.57 -8.73 12.31
C GLN A 257 5.07 -9.39 13.59
N THR A 258 4.32 -8.66 14.41
CA THR A 258 3.83 -9.11 15.72
C THR A 258 2.41 -9.66 15.67
N SER A 259 1.68 -9.51 14.56
CA SER A 259 0.38 -10.15 14.38
C SER A 259 0.53 -11.67 14.43
N THR A 260 -0.30 -12.32 15.24
CA THR A 260 -0.29 -13.78 15.41
C THR A 260 -0.43 -14.51 14.07
N LYS A 261 -1.30 -14.02 13.18
CA LYS A 261 -1.53 -14.64 11.87
C LYS A 261 -0.32 -14.51 10.95
N PHE A 262 0.31 -13.33 10.92
CA PHE A 262 1.50 -13.11 10.10
C PHE A 262 2.72 -13.85 10.65
N ALA A 263 3.00 -13.75 11.95
CA ALA A 263 4.17 -14.38 12.59
C ALA A 263 4.17 -15.91 12.50
N SER A 264 2.99 -16.52 12.44
CA SER A 264 2.78 -17.96 12.20
C SER A 264 2.83 -18.36 10.72
N GLY A 265 2.86 -17.40 9.79
CA GLY A 265 2.88 -17.64 8.34
C GLY A 265 1.53 -18.11 7.77
N THR A 266 0.41 -17.82 8.45
CA THR A 266 -0.93 -18.30 8.04
C THR A 266 -1.59 -17.42 6.99
N ILE A 267 -1.12 -16.17 6.83
CA ILE A 267 -1.54 -15.22 5.80
C ILE A 267 -0.35 -14.87 4.88
N PRO A 268 -0.57 -14.40 3.64
CA PRO A 268 0.51 -13.98 2.73
C PRO A 268 1.31 -12.81 3.31
N MET A 269 2.50 -12.54 2.76
CA MET A 269 3.28 -11.35 3.10
C MET A 269 2.79 -10.12 2.34
N PRO A 270 2.45 -9.02 3.03
CA PRO A 270 2.06 -7.78 2.38
C PRO A 270 3.29 -7.09 1.79
N ILE A 271 3.13 -6.53 0.60
CA ILE A 271 4.10 -5.63 -0.03
C ILE A 271 3.34 -4.41 -0.54
N LEU A 272 3.75 -3.21 -0.11
CA LEU A 272 3.27 -1.96 -0.71
C LEU A 272 4.35 -1.36 -1.60
N VAL A 273 3.94 -0.72 -2.70
CA VAL A 273 4.86 -0.06 -3.64
C VAL A 273 4.60 1.44 -3.69
N ALA A 274 5.67 2.21 -3.74
CA ALA A 274 5.68 3.65 -3.97
C ALA A 274 6.82 4.01 -4.94
N ASP A 275 6.71 5.16 -5.58
CA ASP A 275 7.70 5.62 -6.54
C ASP A 275 8.62 6.68 -5.92
N GLY A 276 9.91 6.59 -6.23
CA GLY A 276 10.87 7.63 -5.89
C GLY A 276 10.69 8.85 -6.77
N ARG A 277 10.58 10.04 -6.15
CA ARG A 277 10.53 11.31 -6.87
C ARG A 277 11.81 12.10 -6.66
N LYS A 278 12.42 12.57 -7.75
CA LYS A 278 13.55 13.52 -7.67
C LYS A 278 13.00 14.94 -7.51
N ASP A 279 13.77 15.83 -6.88
CA ASP A 279 13.40 17.23 -6.71
C ASP A 279 13.03 17.86 -8.08
N GLY A 280 11.82 18.43 -8.17
CA GLY A 280 11.28 19.06 -9.39
C GLY A 280 10.88 18.08 -10.51
N GLN A 281 10.87 16.77 -10.27
CA GLN A 281 10.38 15.78 -11.23
C GLN A 281 8.85 15.81 -11.30
N THR A 282 8.31 16.00 -12.51
CA THR A 282 6.86 16.00 -12.78
C THR A 282 6.42 14.93 -13.77
N VAL A 283 7.38 14.18 -14.34
CA VAL A 283 7.12 13.09 -15.29
C VAL A 283 7.82 11.84 -14.79
N PHE A 284 7.07 10.75 -14.76
CA PHE A 284 7.53 9.44 -14.35
C PHE A 284 7.61 8.52 -15.57
N SER A 285 8.68 7.73 -15.64
CA SER A 285 8.87 6.75 -16.71
C SER A 285 8.97 5.37 -16.09
N SER A 286 8.24 4.41 -16.67
CA SER A 286 8.30 3.01 -16.26
C SER A 286 9.70 2.41 -16.26
N LYS A 287 10.67 2.98 -16.99
CA LYS A 287 12.03 2.45 -17.13
C LYS A 287 13.00 2.96 -16.07
N ASP A 288 12.85 4.22 -15.66
CA ASP A 288 13.86 4.95 -14.89
C ASP A 288 13.37 5.37 -13.49
N THR A 289 12.06 5.30 -13.22
CA THR A 289 11.53 5.56 -11.88
C THR A 289 11.95 4.44 -10.93
N THR A 290 12.51 4.80 -9.77
CA THR A 290 12.87 3.83 -8.73
C THR A 290 11.60 3.36 -8.01
N ASN A 291 11.30 2.06 -8.04
CA ASN A 291 10.18 1.52 -7.27
C ASN A 291 10.67 1.13 -5.87
N TYR A 292 10.15 1.80 -4.85
CA TYR A 292 10.36 1.45 -3.45
C TYR A 292 9.27 0.50 -3.00
N GLU A 293 9.65 -0.59 -2.35
CA GLU A 293 8.72 -1.46 -1.65
C GLU A 293 8.79 -1.24 -0.13
N PHE A 294 7.66 -1.49 0.52
CA PHE A 294 7.53 -1.64 1.96
C PHE A 294 7.06 -3.06 2.23
N ASN A 295 7.87 -3.83 2.95
CA ASN A 295 7.47 -5.10 3.53
C ASN A 295 7.58 -5.01 5.07
N PRO A 296 7.06 -5.98 5.85
CA PRO A 296 7.00 -5.83 7.30
C PRO A 296 8.36 -5.58 7.98
N TRP A 297 9.48 -5.89 7.33
CA TRP A 297 10.82 -5.73 7.93
C TRP A 297 11.62 -4.56 7.37
N GLU A 298 11.43 -4.20 6.10
CA GLU A 298 12.31 -3.27 5.40
C GLU A 298 11.56 -2.41 4.37
N MET A 299 12.05 -1.19 4.15
CA MET A 299 11.74 -0.38 2.96
C MET A 299 12.96 -0.28 2.08
N GLY A 300 12.78 -0.29 0.77
CA GLY A 300 13.92 -0.18 -0.14
C GLY A 300 13.56 -0.51 -1.57
N SER A 301 14.58 -0.67 -2.40
CA SER A 301 14.40 -0.97 -3.81
C SER A 301 15.45 -1.96 -4.32
N PHE A 302 15.03 -2.80 -5.26
CA PHE A 302 15.90 -3.66 -6.04
C PHE A 302 16.64 -2.92 -7.16
N ASP A 303 16.29 -1.66 -7.44
CA ASP A 303 16.95 -0.78 -8.41
C ASP A 303 18.28 -0.20 -7.86
N ASP A 304 19.16 -1.06 -7.35
CA ASP A 304 20.48 -0.71 -6.78
C ASP A 304 20.48 0.23 -5.56
N ILE A 305 19.34 0.42 -4.91
CA ILE A 305 19.23 1.20 -3.66
C ILE A 305 19.61 0.35 -2.44
N GLY A 306 19.03 -0.85 -2.33
CA GLY A 306 19.08 -1.64 -1.10
C GLY A 306 17.94 -1.32 -0.15
N PHE A 307 18.03 -1.83 1.08
CA PHE A 307 16.91 -1.91 2.02
C PHE A 307 17.29 -1.43 3.42
N ALA A 308 16.47 -0.55 3.98
CA ALA A 308 16.59 -0.03 5.34
C ALA A 308 15.60 -0.74 6.28
N PRO A 309 15.97 -1.06 7.53
CA PRO A 309 15.07 -1.67 8.50
C PRO A 309 13.87 -0.77 8.80
N LEU A 310 12.66 -1.19 8.39
CA LEU A 310 11.46 -0.34 8.33
C LEU A 310 11.13 0.29 9.68
N LYS A 311 11.23 -0.49 10.75
CA LYS A 311 11.02 -0.03 12.13
C LYS A 311 11.87 1.18 12.52
N TYR A 312 13.04 1.36 11.89
CA TYR A 312 14.04 2.35 12.26
C TYR A 312 14.27 3.44 11.20
N VAL A 313 13.48 3.48 10.13
CA VAL A 313 13.71 4.33 8.94
C VAL A 313 13.78 5.83 9.22
N GLY A 314 13.14 6.33 10.28
CA GLY A 314 13.23 7.73 10.69
C GLY A 314 14.56 8.11 11.37
N SER A 315 15.52 7.19 11.48
CA SER A 315 16.81 7.42 12.17
C SER A 315 17.85 8.09 11.26
N ASP A 316 18.85 8.73 11.87
CA ASP A 316 19.97 9.39 11.17
C ASP A 316 20.98 8.36 10.63
N PHE A 317 20.63 7.66 9.55
CA PHE A 317 21.53 6.77 8.82
C PHE A 317 22.54 7.55 8.00
N ASN A 318 23.79 7.11 8.02
CA ASN A 318 24.84 7.59 7.14
C ASN A 318 25.73 6.43 6.70
N GLY A 319 25.88 6.23 5.40
CA GLY A 319 26.63 5.09 4.86
C GLY A 319 26.01 3.75 5.25
N GLY A 320 24.68 3.73 5.42
CA GLY A 320 23.92 2.54 5.79
C GLY A 320 23.98 2.12 7.26
N LYS A 321 24.48 2.98 8.15
CA LYS A 321 24.57 2.70 9.60
C LYS A 321 24.15 3.92 10.42
N ILE A 322 23.70 3.67 11.65
CA ILE A 322 23.44 4.72 12.66
C ILE A 322 24.68 4.84 13.56
N ALA A 323 25.29 6.03 13.64
CA ALA A 323 26.48 6.26 14.47
C ALA A 323 26.24 5.92 15.94
N ALA A 324 27.27 5.45 16.67
CA ALA A 324 27.12 4.86 18.01
C ALA A 324 26.55 5.83 19.07
N ASP A 325 26.81 7.12 18.92
CA ASP A 325 26.35 8.23 19.76
C ASP A 325 24.94 8.73 19.40
N LYS A 326 24.36 8.24 18.30
CA LYS A 326 23.01 8.59 17.86
C LYS A 326 21.96 7.67 18.46
N LYS A 327 20.72 8.15 18.47
CA LYS A 327 19.54 7.39 18.90
C LYS A 327 18.78 6.84 17.69
N CYS A 328 17.97 5.82 17.95
CA CYS A 328 17.08 5.23 16.96
C CYS A 328 15.70 5.87 17.06
N VAL A 329 15.05 6.03 15.91
CA VAL A 329 13.69 6.52 15.79
C VAL A 329 12.78 5.34 15.45
N THR A 330 11.65 5.21 16.15
CA THR A 330 10.62 4.20 15.88
C THR A 330 9.25 4.84 15.73
N GLY A 331 8.35 4.19 14.98
CA GLY A 331 7.01 4.70 14.75
C GLY A 331 6.91 5.73 13.63
N TYR A 332 7.97 5.93 12.85
CA TYR A 332 7.94 6.74 11.62
C TYR A 332 7.13 6.05 10.52
N ASP A 333 7.16 4.71 10.49
CA ASP A 333 6.45 3.84 9.57
C ASP A 333 4.99 3.58 10.00
N GLN A 334 4.30 4.61 10.51
CA GLN A 334 2.86 4.54 10.80
C GLN A 334 2.13 3.91 9.62
N LEU A 335 1.27 2.92 9.87
CA LEU A 335 0.60 2.17 8.81
C LEU A 335 -0.09 3.12 7.82
N SER A 336 -0.74 4.17 8.37
CA SER A 336 -1.40 5.24 7.63
C SER A 336 -0.49 6.10 6.77
N PHE A 337 0.73 6.37 7.21
CA PHE A 337 1.70 7.10 6.42
C PHE A 337 2.25 6.25 5.27
N VAL A 338 2.45 4.94 5.49
CA VAL A 338 2.94 4.02 4.45
C VAL A 338 1.92 3.87 3.31
N PHE A 339 0.66 3.58 3.61
CA PHE A 339 -0.35 3.49 2.54
C PHE A 339 -0.76 4.85 1.99
N GLY A 340 -0.64 5.93 2.78
CA GLY A 340 -0.76 7.30 2.28
C GLY A 340 0.31 7.61 1.24
N THR A 341 1.56 7.20 1.50
CA THR A 341 2.70 7.32 0.56
C THR A 341 2.42 6.56 -0.72
N SER A 342 1.97 5.30 -0.62
CA SER A 342 1.63 4.46 -1.78
C SER A 342 0.43 5.00 -2.59
N SER A 343 -0.28 6.03 -2.10
CA SER A 343 -1.51 6.56 -2.70
C SER A 343 -1.56 8.09 -2.73
N SER A 344 -0.42 8.78 -2.84
CA SER A 344 -0.30 10.22 -2.63
C SER A 344 -0.94 11.11 -3.73
N LEU A 345 -1.83 10.54 -4.54
CA LEU A 345 -2.68 11.21 -5.52
C LEU A 345 -3.96 11.81 -4.88
N PHE A 346 -3.81 12.91 -4.14
CA PHE A 346 -4.92 13.50 -3.36
C PHE A 346 -5.37 14.90 -3.83
N ASN A 347 -5.23 15.20 -5.12
CA ASN A 347 -5.59 16.51 -5.70
C ASN A 347 -6.99 17.00 -5.29
N GLN A 348 -7.99 16.12 -5.24
CA GLN A 348 -9.34 16.46 -4.79
C GLN A 348 -9.41 16.75 -3.28
N PHE A 349 -8.66 16.02 -2.45
CA PHE A 349 -8.59 16.25 -1.01
C PHE A 349 -8.01 17.65 -0.70
N VAL A 350 -6.92 18.04 -1.38
CA VAL A 350 -6.32 19.38 -1.21
C VAL A 350 -7.27 20.49 -1.65
N LEU A 351 -7.95 20.34 -2.80
CA LEU A 351 -8.91 21.33 -3.29
C LEU A 351 -10.06 21.53 -2.30
N GLN A 352 -10.64 20.45 -1.78
CA GLN A 352 -11.74 20.54 -0.82
C GLN A 352 -11.32 21.17 0.52
N ILE A 353 -10.09 20.91 0.99
CA ILE A 353 -9.58 21.58 2.20
C ILE A 353 -9.38 23.09 1.97
N LYS A 354 -8.93 23.50 0.78
CA LYS A 354 -8.76 24.92 0.43
C LYS A 354 -10.09 25.66 0.26
N ASP A 355 -11.10 25.01 -0.33
CA ASP A 355 -12.38 25.65 -0.68
C ASP A 355 -13.44 25.61 0.44
N THR A 356 -13.24 24.81 1.49
CA THR A 356 -14.21 24.70 2.58
C THR A 356 -14.05 25.81 3.62
N ASN A 357 -15.15 26.52 3.93
CA ASN A 357 -15.28 27.36 5.14
C ASN A 357 -15.30 26.53 6.45
N MET A 358 -15.05 25.22 6.36
CA MET A 358 -15.13 24.23 7.43
C MET A 358 -13.82 24.08 8.20
N VAL A 359 -12.72 24.65 7.71
CA VAL A 359 -11.41 24.63 8.38
C VAL A 359 -11.13 26.01 8.98
N PRO A 360 -10.99 26.14 10.31
CA PRO A 360 -10.59 27.37 10.98
C PRO A 360 -9.36 28.02 10.35
N ASP A 361 -9.30 29.36 10.35
CA ASP A 361 -8.21 30.09 9.70
C ASP A 361 -6.83 29.79 10.29
N MET A 362 -6.75 29.45 11.58
CA MET A 362 -5.53 28.95 12.24
C MET A 362 -5.03 27.66 11.57
N LEU A 363 -5.94 26.76 11.24
CA LEU A 363 -5.69 25.44 10.66
C LEU A 363 -5.36 25.53 9.17
N LYS A 364 -5.95 26.50 8.45
CA LYS A 364 -5.51 26.87 7.08
C LYS A 364 -4.06 27.37 7.06
N GLY A 365 -3.62 28.06 8.12
CA GLY A 365 -2.23 28.50 8.29
C GLY A 365 -1.24 27.34 8.34
N PHE A 366 -1.56 26.27 9.09
CA PHE A 366 -0.74 25.06 9.15
C PHE A 366 -0.60 24.38 7.78
N ILE A 367 -1.73 24.21 7.09
CA ILE A 367 -1.74 23.61 5.74
C ILE A 367 -0.93 24.45 4.76
N THR A 368 -1.11 25.78 4.81
CA THR A 368 -0.34 26.71 3.98
C THR A 368 1.16 26.60 4.26
N ASN A 369 1.57 26.39 5.52
CA ASN A 369 2.98 26.21 5.86
C ASN A 369 3.53 24.89 5.33
N MET A 370 2.80 23.78 5.45
CA MET A 370 3.22 22.50 4.85
C MET A 370 3.38 22.61 3.33
N LEU A 371 2.42 23.25 2.63
CA LEU A 371 2.50 23.47 1.19
C LEU A 371 3.68 24.39 0.81
N LYS A 372 4.03 25.37 1.64
CA LYS A 372 5.18 26.26 1.42
C LYS A 372 6.53 25.56 1.66
N GLU A 373 6.62 24.71 2.66
CA GLU A 373 7.85 23.96 2.98
C GLU A 373 8.14 22.88 1.93
N VAL A 374 7.09 22.32 1.34
CA VAL A 374 7.17 21.31 0.29
C VAL A 374 7.29 21.93 -1.11
N GLY A 375 6.56 23.02 -1.37
CA GLY A 375 6.40 23.65 -2.69
C GLY A 375 5.07 23.24 -3.35
N ASP A 376 4.36 24.20 -3.97
CA ASP A 376 3.03 23.95 -4.55
C ASP A 376 3.03 22.90 -5.70
N ASP A 377 4.16 22.71 -6.36
CA ASP A 377 4.35 21.70 -7.41
C ASP A 377 4.68 20.30 -6.85
N ASP A 378 4.98 20.21 -5.56
CA ASP A 378 5.35 18.97 -4.84
C ASP A 378 4.26 18.57 -3.82
N ASN A 379 3.04 19.09 -4.00
CA ASN A 379 1.96 18.90 -3.04
C ASN A 379 1.55 17.44 -2.82
N ASP A 380 1.89 16.53 -3.73
CA ASP A 380 1.61 15.10 -3.75
C ASP A 380 2.77 14.23 -3.21
N ILE A 381 3.82 14.82 -2.61
CA ILE A 381 4.91 14.02 -2.04
C ILE A 381 4.58 13.48 -0.64
N ALA A 382 5.15 12.32 -0.33
CA ALA A 382 5.43 11.86 1.01
C ALA A 382 6.88 12.20 1.37
N ASP A 383 7.10 12.98 2.42
CA ASP A 383 8.43 13.32 2.91
C ASP A 383 8.93 12.25 3.89
N TRP A 384 9.96 11.50 3.49
CA TRP A 384 10.63 10.46 4.28
C TRP A 384 11.98 10.95 4.82
N THR A 385 12.04 12.20 5.29
CA THR A 385 13.23 12.77 5.96
C THR A 385 13.31 12.33 7.43
N PRO A 386 14.49 11.90 7.91
CA PRO A 386 15.77 11.79 7.20
C PRO A 386 15.82 10.62 6.22
N ASN A 387 16.48 10.81 5.07
CA ASN A 387 16.68 9.76 4.08
C ASN A 387 17.56 8.61 4.64
N PRO A 388 17.03 7.39 4.79
CA PRO A 388 17.80 6.28 5.35
C PRO A 388 18.95 5.81 4.44
N PHE A 389 18.90 6.18 3.16
CA PHE A 389 19.91 5.82 2.15
C PHE A 389 21.02 6.86 1.99
N TYR A 390 21.03 7.93 2.80
CA TYR A 390 22.08 8.95 2.73
C TYR A 390 23.48 8.34 2.93
N GLY A 391 24.40 8.66 2.01
CA GLY A 391 25.77 8.12 1.99
C GLY A 391 25.89 6.62 1.65
N TRP A 392 24.78 5.90 1.42
CA TRP A 392 24.82 4.48 1.08
C TRP A 392 25.04 4.27 -0.42
N LYS A 393 26.05 3.48 -0.81
CA LYS A 393 26.40 3.23 -2.23
C LYS A 393 26.50 4.50 -3.09
N SER A 394 27.19 5.54 -2.61
CA SER A 394 27.20 6.88 -3.22
C SER A 394 27.62 6.96 -4.70
N SER A 395 28.24 5.91 -5.25
CA SER A 395 28.58 5.81 -6.66
C SER A 395 27.41 5.43 -7.57
N THR A 396 26.45 4.64 -7.08
CA THR A 396 25.37 4.05 -7.90
C THR A 396 23.97 4.45 -7.42
N ASN A 397 23.80 4.66 -6.11
CA ASN A 397 22.51 5.01 -5.53
C ASN A 397 22.22 6.52 -5.71
N PRO A 398 21.21 6.90 -6.52
CA PRO A 398 20.87 8.31 -6.74
C PRO A 398 20.42 9.02 -5.46
N SER A 399 19.79 8.30 -4.52
CA SER A 399 19.31 8.84 -3.25
C SER A 399 20.46 9.12 -2.27
N ALA A 400 21.66 8.60 -2.48
CA ALA A 400 22.77 8.70 -1.53
C ALA A 400 23.28 10.13 -1.28
N LYS A 401 22.99 11.07 -2.19
CA LYS A 401 23.48 12.45 -2.15
C LYS A 401 22.53 13.42 -1.46
N SER A 402 21.27 13.03 -1.27
CA SER A 402 20.26 13.87 -0.63
C SER A 402 20.00 13.40 0.80
N LYS A 403 19.85 14.34 1.73
CA LYS A 403 19.34 14.05 3.08
C LYS A 403 17.82 13.87 3.12
N ARG A 404 17.14 14.22 2.02
CA ARG A 404 15.70 14.13 1.85
C ARG A 404 15.37 12.98 0.90
N LEU A 405 14.40 12.17 1.28
CA LEU A 405 13.80 11.16 0.42
C LEU A 405 12.34 11.54 0.22
N THR A 406 11.91 11.70 -1.02
CA THR A 406 10.52 11.98 -1.36
C THR A 406 9.97 10.83 -2.20
N LEU A 407 8.79 10.36 -1.81
CA LEU A 407 8.09 9.27 -2.47
C LEU A 407 6.71 9.73 -2.92
N VAL A 408 6.14 9.08 -3.93
CA VAL A 408 4.78 9.31 -4.43
C VAL A 408 4.04 8.00 -4.67
N ASP A 409 2.78 8.08 -5.10
CA ASP A 409 1.96 6.93 -5.50
C ASP A 409 2.74 5.99 -6.44
N GLY A 410 2.71 4.69 -6.14
CA GLY A 410 3.46 3.68 -6.89
C GLY A 410 2.94 3.39 -8.30
N GLY A 411 1.81 3.99 -8.70
CA GLY A 411 1.25 3.86 -10.05
C GLY A 411 1.64 4.99 -11.00
N GLU A 412 2.39 5.99 -10.55
CA GLU A 412 2.76 7.18 -11.34
C GLU A 412 3.63 6.85 -12.57
N ASP A 413 4.46 5.81 -12.47
CA ASP A 413 5.35 5.38 -13.56
C ASP A 413 4.68 4.49 -14.62
N LEU A 414 3.34 4.44 -14.64
CA LEU A 414 2.49 3.58 -15.47
C LEU A 414 2.47 2.10 -15.06
N GLN A 415 3.30 1.65 -14.11
CA GLN A 415 3.25 0.28 -13.58
C GLN A 415 2.16 0.16 -12.50
N ASN A 416 0.90 0.48 -12.87
CA ASN A 416 -0.23 0.53 -11.94
C ASN A 416 -0.61 -0.85 -11.33
N ILE A 417 0.07 -1.93 -11.71
CA ILE A 417 0.02 -3.25 -11.04
C ILE A 417 1.42 -3.49 -10.42
N PRO A 418 1.52 -3.80 -9.11
CA PRO A 418 2.79 -3.90 -8.40
C PRO A 418 3.56 -5.21 -8.73
N PHE A 419 3.99 -5.38 -9.98
CA PHE A 419 4.74 -6.56 -10.41
C PHE A 419 6.19 -6.53 -9.97
N THR A 420 6.86 -5.37 -10.01
CA THR A 420 8.29 -5.19 -9.71
C THR A 420 8.77 -5.97 -8.48
N PRO A 421 8.14 -5.89 -7.30
CA PRO A 421 8.58 -6.67 -6.15
C PRO A 421 8.42 -8.19 -6.36
N LEU A 422 7.39 -8.63 -7.09
CA LEU A 422 7.05 -10.05 -7.23
C LEU A 422 7.92 -10.77 -8.27
N ILE A 423 8.42 -10.06 -9.28
CA ILE A 423 9.21 -10.63 -10.39
C ILE A 423 10.71 -10.72 -10.11
N GLN A 424 11.12 -10.37 -8.88
CA GLN A 424 12.51 -10.48 -8.46
C GLN A 424 12.93 -11.95 -8.38
N ALA A 425 14.02 -12.31 -9.07
CA ALA A 425 14.53 -13.68 -9.11
C ALA A 425 14.77 -14.26 -7.71
N VAL A 426 15.20 -13.42 -6.75
CA VAL A 426 15.44 -13.80 -5.35
C VAL A 426 14.19 -14.23 -4.57
N ARG A 427 12.98 -13.87 -5.04
CA ARG A 427 11.71 -14.31 -4.45
C ARG A 427 11.17 -15.60 -5.07
N GLY A 428 11.59 -15.92 -6.29
CA GLY A 428 11.21 -17.15 -6.99
C GLY A 428 9.69 -17.32 -7.06
N VAL A 429 8.97 -16.27 -7.45
CA VAL A 429 7.52 -16.32 -7.68
C VAL A 429 7.26 -17.00 -9.02
N ASP A 430 6.40 -18.01 -9.04
CA ASP A 430 6.12 -18.82 -10.22
C ASP A 430 4.84 -18.35 -10.94
N VAL A 431 3.85 -17.87 -10.19
CA VAL A 431 2.53 -17.48 -10.72
C VAL A 431 2.05 -16.22 -10.01
N ILE A 432 1.59 -15.23 -10.79
CA ILE A 432 1.01 -13.99 -10.27
C ILE A 432 -0.45 -13.89 -10.74
N PHE A 433 -1.38 -13.76 -9.80
CA PHE A 433 -2.77 -13.39 -10.06
C PHE A 433 -2.92 -11.88 -9.91
N ALA A 434 -2.93 -11.17 -11.04
CA ALA A 434 -3.09 -9.72 -11.07
C ALA A 434 -4.58 -9.34 -11.14
N VAL A 435 -4.99 -8.38 -10.31
CA VAL A 435 -6.33 -7.77 -10.31
C VAL A 435 -6.18 -6.34 -10.79
N ASP A 436 -6.47 -6.12 -12.07
CA ASP A 436 -6.34 -4.82 -12.71
C ASP A 436 -7.65 -4.04 -12.67
N SER A 437 -7.61 -2.88 -12.03
CA SER A 437 -8.71 -1.93 -11.85
C SER A 437 -8.40 -0.58 -12.51
N SER A 438 -7.43 -0.54 -13.42
CA SER A 438 -7.05 0.64 -14.18
C SER A 438 -8.23 1.15 -15.04
N ALA A 439 -8.25 2.45 -15.29
CA ALA A 439 -9.31 3.13 -16.03
C ALA A 439 -8.76 3.71 -17.35
N ASP A 440 -8.21 2.84 -18.20
CA ASP A 440 -7.34 3.25 -19.31
C ASP A 440 -8.11 3.64 -20.57
N THR A 441 -9.31 3.09 -20.78
CA THR A 441 -10.12 3.37 -21.97
C THR A 441 -11.14 4.47 -21.73
N LEU A 442 -11.32 5.36 -22.70
CA LEU A 442 -12.39 6.35 -22.72
C LEU A 442 -13.45 6.03 -23.79
N SER A 443 -14.66 6.56 -23.61
CA SER A 443 -15.74 6.48 -24.59
C SER A 443 -15.29 6.99 -25.97
N PRO A 444 -15.65 6.33 -27.09
CA PRO A 444 -16.55 5.18 -27.19
C PRO A 444 -15.85 3.81 -27.12
N ARG A 445 -14.52 3.76 -26.92
CA ARG A 445 -13.72 2.54 -27.01
C ARG A 445 -13.83 1.63 -25.77
N GLY A 446 -14.28 2.17 -24.65
CA GLY A 446 -14.58 1.45 -23.40
C GLY A 446 -14.89 2.45 -22.28
N MET A 447 -15.77 2.09 -21.35
CA MET A 447 -16.09 2.96 -20.20
C MET A 447 -15.14 2.67 -19.04
N ASN A 448 -13.92 3.22 -19.09
CA ASN A 448 -12.90 3.11 -18.04
C ASN A 448 -12.45 1.67 -17.75
N TRP A 449 -12.20 0.88 -18.78
CA TRP A 449 -11.66 -0.48 -18.65
C TRP A 449 -10.13 -0.48 -18.68
N PRO A 450 -9.47 -1.47 -18.03
CA PRO A 450 -8.05 -1.69 -18.22
C PRO A 450 -7.75 -2.10 -19.67
N ASN A 451 -6.66 -1.60 -20.25
CA ASN A 451 -6.27 -1.94 -21.63
C ASN A 451 -4.93 -2.70 -21.73
N GLY A 452 -4.30 -3.01 -20.59
CA GLY A 452 -2.99 -3.65 -20.54
C GLY A 452 -1.79 -2.69 -20.48
N THR A 453 -2.01 -1.37 -20.31
CA THR A 453 -0.93 -0.39 -20.17
C THR A 453 0.06 -0.78 -19.06
N ALA A 454 -0.43 -1.17 -17.88
CA ALA A 454 0.42 -1.50 -16.74
C ALA A 454 1.32 -2.73 -16.98
N ILE A 455 0.77 -3.78 -17.60
CA ILE A 455 1.54 -5.00 -17.89
C ILE A 455 2.57 -4.76 -19.01
N VAL A 456 2.24 -3.93 -20.01
CA VAL A 456 3.17 -3.52 -21.07
C VAL A 456 4.28 -2.64 -20.50
N ALA A 457 3.96 -1.69 -19.62
CA ALA A 457 4.95 -0.84 -18.95
C ALA A 457 5.96 -1.66 -18.14
N THR A 458 5.49 -2.66 -17.39
CA THR A 458 6.34 -3.60 -16.64
C THR A 458 7.22 -4.43 -17.57
N TYR A 459 6.64 -4.94 -18.66
CA TYR A 459 7.40 -5.69 -19.67
C TYR A 459 8.52 -4.84 -20.27
N GLU A 460 8.22 -3.61 -20.70
CA GLU A 460 9.22 -2.69 -21.24
C GLU A 460 10.32 -2.35 -20.22
N ARG A 461 9.97 -2.20 -18.94
CA ARG A 461 10.95 -2.03 -17.86
C ARG A 461 11.87 -3.24 -17.76
N SER A 462 11.32 -4.45 -17.79
CA SER A 462 12.10 -5.69 -17.69
C SER A 462 13.13 -5.85 -18.81
N LEU A 463 12.88 -5.24 -19.99
CA LEU A 463 13.82 -5.21 -21.10
C LEU A 463 14.90 -4.12 -20.95
N ALA A 464 14.62 -3.08 -20.16
CA ALA A 464 15.51 -1.96 -19.94
C ALA A 464 16.48 -2.17 -18.76
N GLN A 465 16.13 -3.02 -17.81
CA GLN A 465 16.94 -3.29 -16.62
C GLN A 465 17.79 -4.56 -16.75
N ASP A 466 19.04 -4.48 -16.28
CA ASP A 466 20.00 -5.58 -16.25
C ASP A 466 20.25 -6.05 -14.80
N ASN A 467 19.17 -6.33 -14.05
CA ASN A 467 19.23 -6.84 -12.66
C ASN A 467 18.77 -8.30 -12.54
N GLY A 468 18.62 -9.00 -13.67
CA GLY A 468 18.16 -10.39 -13.72
C GLY A 468 16.65 -10.57 -13.55
N THR A 469 15.88 -9.48 -13.52
CA THR A 469 14.42 -9.53 -13.56
C THR A 469 13.94 -10.04 -14.91
N THR A 470 13.10 -11.07 -14.91
CA THR A 470 12.50 -11.62 -16.13
C THR A 470 11.00 -11.39 -16.15
N PHE A 471 10.46 -11.08 -17.32
CA PHE A 471 9.02 -10.97 -17.53
C PHE A 471 8.62 -11.73 -18.80
N PRO A 472 7.47 -12.41 -18.84
CA PRO A 472 7.01 -13.06 -20.06
C PRO A 472 6.83 -12.04 -21.19
N SER A 473 6.99 -12.47 -22.44
CA SER A 473 6.68 -11.62 -23.59
C SER A 473 5.22 -11.18 -23.54
N ILE A 474 4.99 -9.88 -23.59
CA ILE A 474 3.65 -9.29 -23.59
C ILE A 474 3.37 -8.68 -24.97
N PRO A 475 2.22 -8.96 -25.60
CA PRO A 475 1.83 -8.29 -26.82
C PRO A 475 1.53 -6.81 -26.57
N ASP A 476 1.56 -5.98 -27.61
CA ASP A 476 1.23 -4.56 -27.47
C ASP A 476 -0.24 -4.33 -27.04
N ILE A 477 -0.52 -3.12 -26.56
CA ILE A 477 -1.85 -2.71 -26.07
C ILE A 477 -2.94 -2.93 -27.11
N ASN A 478 -2.67 -2.64 -28.40
CA ASN A 478 -3.68 -2.82 -29.44
C ASN A 478 -4.03 -4.31 -29.62
N THR A 479 -3.02 -5.17 -29.57
CA THR A 479 -3.21 -6.61 -29.66
C THR A 479 -3.99 -7.13 -28.44
N ILE A 480 -3.65 -6.70 -27.23
CA ILE A 480 -4.40 -7.05 -26.00
C ILE A 480 -5.88 -6.68 -26.15
N VAL A 481 -6.17 -5.42 -26.48
CA VAL A 481 -7.56 -4.93 -26.61
C VAL A 481 -8.34 -5.66 -27.71
N ASN A 482 -7.70 -6.04 -28.82
CA ASN A 482 -8.37 -6.71 -29.94
C ASN A 482 -8.52 -8.25 -29.75
N LEU A 483 -7.72 -8.88 -28.89
CA LEU A 483 -7.86 -10.30 -28.55
C LEU A 483 -8.99 -10.57 -27.55
N VAL A 484 -9.36 -9.55 -26.76
CA VAL A 484 -10.57 -9.60 -25.93
C VAL A 484 -11.77 -9.39 -26.84
N GLN A 485 -12.24 -10.45 -27.50
CA GLN A 485 -13.66 -10.50 -27.84
C GLN A 485 -14.42 -10.47 -26.51
N HIS A 486 -14.86 -9.28 -26.11
CA HIS A 486 -15.73 -9.12 -24.95
C HIS A 486 -16.96 -10.02 -25.14
N PRO A 487 -17.21 -11.00 -24.25
CA PRO A 487 -18.45 -11.76 -24.26
C PRO A 487 -19.66 -10.86 -23.94
#